data_AF-A0A183CTH8-F1
#
_entry.id   AF-A0A183CTH8-F1
#
_cell.length_a   1.000
_cell.length_b   1.000
_cell.length_c   1.000
_cell.angle_alpha   90.00
_cell.angle_beta   90.00
_cell.angle_gamma   90.00
#
_symmetry.space_group_name_H-M   'P 1'
#
loop_
_entity.id
_entity.type
_entity.pdbx_description
1 polymer ?
#
loop_
_entity_poly.entity_id
_entity_poly.type
_entity_poly.pdbx_seq_one_letter_code
_entity_poly.pdbx_strand_id
1 'polypeptide(L)'
;IPARLPSGYNAPKPFALFTKDQMTGQIGGPKLLKIGSINWKSLSEDEKQNYSERAKKIGAELRDNFEKLTDGQKKDLWDKHVEKMNNRMKKKLHKFYAETNQRFEKQAEPIKTLAKVNKFVAETAQQWRQMTDAEKRPYVDQVQDKSAAYHKKMAEWKQKYSNEIWAWKEVKAA
;
A
#
# COMPACT_ATOMS: atom_id res chain seq x y z
N ILE A 1 -15.84 -1.67 21.79
CA ILE A 1 -14.36 -1.72 21.95
C ILE A 1 -13.75 -2.04 20.60
N PRO A 2 -12.80 -1.25 20.07
CA PRO A 2 -12.22 -1.52 18.75
C PRO A 2 -11.54 -2.89 18.71
N ALA A 3 -11.76 -3.65 17.63
CA ALA A 3 -11.16 -4.97 17.45
C ALA A 3 -9.63 -4.91 17.25
N ARG A 4 -9.06 -3.73 17.01
CA ARG A 4 -7.66 -3.51 16.67
C ARG A 4 -7.10 -2.30 17.43
N LEU A 5 -5.92 -2.46 18.01
CA LEU A 5 -5.19 -1.40 18.71
C LEU A 5 -4.17 -0.74 17.76
N PRO A 6 -3.67 0.47 18.07
CA PRO A 6 -2.64 1.10 17.25
C PRO A 6 -1.37 0.26 17.20
N SER A 7 -0.48 0.61 16.27
CA SER A 7 0.76 -0.15 16.05
C SER A 7 1.56 -0.23 17.34
N GLY A 8 2.02 -1.43 17.73
CA GLY A 8 2.76 -1.66 18.97
C GLY A 8 1.92 -2.27 20.10
N TYR A 9 0.59 -2.21 20.01
CA TYR A 9 -0.33 -2.75 21.04
C TYR A 9 -1.17 -3.92 20.56
N ASN A 10 -0.94 -4.40 19.34
CA ASN A 10 -1.62 -5.59 18.83
C ASN A 10 -0.96 -6.86 19.37
N ALA A 11 -1.78 -7.85 19.73
CA ALA A 11 -1.29 -9.16 20.14
C ALA A 11 -0.39 -9.77 19.04
N PRO A 12 0.80 -10.29 19.39
CA PRO A 12 1.65 -10.96 18.43
C PRO A 12 0.96 -12.25 17.94
N LYS A 13 1.27 -12.67 16.72
CA LYS A 13 0.83 -13.99 16.24
C LYS A 13 1.71 -15.08 16.87
N PRO A 14 1.18 -16.30 17.12
CA PRO A 14 1.95 -17.40 17.71
C PRO A 14 3.24 -17.71 16.93
N PHE A 15 3.13 -17.79 15.59
CA PHE A 15 4.29 -17.97 14.71
C PHE A 15 5.32 -16.82 14.80
N ALA A 16 4.88 -15.58 15.03
CA ALA A 16 5.78 -14.44 15.15
C ALA A 16 6.57 -14.51 16.47
N LEU A 17 5.94 -14.98 17.56
CA LEU A 17 6.64 -15.27 18.81
C LEU A 17 7.66 -16.38 18.63
N PHE A 18 7.25 -17.50 18.03
CA PHE A 18 8.17 -18.60 17.71
C PHE A 18 9.36 -18.11 16.90
N THR A 19 9.12 -17.34 15.84
CA THR A 19 10.20 -16.81 14.99
C THR A 19 11.13 -15.90 15.78
N LYS A 20 10.60 -15.07 16.67
CA LYS A 20 11.40 -14.22 17.55
C LYS A 20 12.27 -15.04 18.51
N ASP A 21 11.68 -16.05 19.16
CA ASP A 21 12.39 -16.93 20.09
C ASP A 21 13.50 -17.71 19.37
N GLN A 22 13.25 -18.20 18.16
CA GLN A 22 14.21 -18.97 17.36
C GLN A 22 15.30 -18.13 16.69
N MET A 23 15.05 -16.84 16.45
CA MET A 23 15.97 -15.96 15.70
C MET A 23 16.60 -14.87 16.55
N THR A 24 16.51 -14.97 17.89
CA THR A 24 17.13 -13.99 18.79
C THR A 24 18.65 -13.97 18.57
N GLY A 25 19.19 -12.81 18.18
CA GLY A 25 20.62 -12.63 17.92
C GLY A 25 21.08 -12.88 16.48
N GLN A 26 20.18 -13.30 15.56
CA GLN A 26 20.51 -13.48 14.15
C GLN A 26 19.83 -12.41 13.28
N ILE A 27 20.58 -11.80 12.35
CA ILE A 27 20.02 -10.85 11.38
C ILE A 27 19.12 -11.63 10.41
N GLY A 28 17.80 -11.41 10.53
CA GLY A 28 16.78 -12.12 9.77
C GLY A 28 16.92 -11.91 8.26
N GLY A 29 17.23 -12.98 7.54
CA GLY A 29 17.22 -13.04 6.08
C GLY A 29 16.15 -13.98 5.53
N PRO A 30 15.84 -13.93 4.21
CA PRO A 30 14.81 -14.79 3.59
C PRO A 30 15.02 -16.29 3.82
N LYS A 31 16.29 -16.74 3.88
CA LYS A 31 16.65 -18.14 4.16
C LYS A 31 16.28 -18.55 5.59
N LEU A 32 16.55 -17.70 6.58
CA LEU A 32 16.21 -17.97 7.99
C LEU A 32 14.69 -18.03 8.19
N LEU A 33 13.94 -17.13 7.58
CA LEU A 33 12.47 -17.18 7.61
C LEU A 33 11.91 -18.47 7.00
N LYS A 34 12.52 -18.99 5.93
CA LYS A 34 12.14 -20.27 5.34
C LYS A 34 12.39 -21.43 6.30
N ILE A 35 13.55 -21.44 6.97
CA ILE A 35 13.89 -22.44 7.99
C ILE A 35 12.91 -22.36 9.16
N GLY A 36 12.64 -21.16 9.69
CA GLY A 36 11.65 -20.96 10.75
C GLY A 36 10.26 -21.44 10.35
N SER A 37 9.83 -21.22 9.10
CA SER A 37 8.54 -21.74 8.62
C SER A 37 8.50 -23.28 8.55
N ILE A 38 9.61 -23.94 8.22
CA ILE A 38 9.70 -25.40 8.21
C ILE A 38 9.62 -25.90 9.65
N ASN A 39 10.41 -25.32 10.55
CA ASN A 39 10.46 -25.71 11.96
C ASN A 39 9.10 -25.50 12.65
N TRP A 40 8.38 -24.41 12.35
CA TRP A 40 7.03 -24.20 12.87
C TRP A 40 6.05 -25.29 12.42
N LYS A 41 6.17 -25.76 11.16
CA LYS A 41 5.29 -26.81 10.64
C LYS A 41 5.58 -28.17 11.27
N SER A 42 6.83 -28.43 11.64
CA SER A 42 7.22 -29.67 12.32
C SER A 42 6.89 -29.69 13.81
N LEU A 43 6.52 -28.55 14.43
CA LEU A 43 6.02 -28.54 15.80
C LEU A 43 4.74 -29.35 15.92
N SER A 44 4.62 -30.07 17.03
CA SER A 44 3.37 -30.69 17.48
C SER A 44 2.28 -29.65 17.74
N GLU A 45 1.04 -30.11 17.84
CA GLU A 45 -0.08 -29.21 18.10
C GLU A 45 -0.01 -28.62 19.52
N ASP A 46 0.45 -29.40 20.50
CA ASP A 46 0.66 -28.93 21.88
C ASP A 46 1.70 -27.81 21.96
N GLU A 47 2.80 -27.94 21.21
CA GLU A 47 3.82 -26.89 21.12
C GLU A 47 3.27 -25.61 20.47
N LYS A 48 2.51 -25.74 19.37
CA LYS A 48 1.86 -24.59 18.72
C LYS A 48 0.84 -23.94 19.65
N GLN A 49 0.10 -24.74 20.43
CA GLN A 49 -0.87 -24.27 21.40
C GLN A 49 -0.20 -23.48 22.52
N ASN A 50 0.95 -23.91 23.03
CA ASN A 50 1.72 -23.13 24.00
C ASN A 50 2.09 -21.73 23.46
N TYR A 51 2.54 -21.61 22.21
CA TYR A 51 2.77 -20.29 21.58
C TYR A 51 1.48 -19.47 21.42
N SER A 52 0.35 -20.14 21.19
CA SER A 52 -0.98 -19.50 21.13
C SER A 52 -1.37 -18.87 22.46
N GLU A 53 -1.18 -19.59 23.55
CA GLU A 53 -1.49 -19.12 24.91
C GLU A 53 -0.56 -17.99 25.34
N ARG A 54 0.75 -18.12 25.08
CA ARG A 54 1.71 -17.03 25.30
C ARG A 54 1.35 -15.78 24.51
N ALA A 55 0.94 -15.92 23.24
CA ALA A 55 0.49 -14.81 22.42
C ALA A 55 -0.75 -14.11 22.98
N LYS A 56 -1.72 -14.89 23.48
CA LYS A 56 -2.92 -14.35 24.14
C LYS A 56 -2.55 -13.56 25.40
N LYS A 57 -1.67 -14.10 26.24
CA LYS A 57 -1.21 -13.44 27.48
C LYS A 57 -0.52 -12.10 27.18
N ILE A 58 0.44 -12.10 26.25
CA ILE A 58 1.11 -10.86 25.82
C ILE A 58 0.10 -9.86 25.24
N GLY A 59 -0.88 -10.34 24.48
CA GLY A 59 -1.94 -9.50 23.93
C GLY A 59 -2.80 -8.84 25.01
N ALA A 60 -3.13 -9.56 26.09
CA ALA A 60 -3.86 -9.01 27.23
C ALA A 60 -3.02 -7.95 27.96
N GLU A 61 -1.75 -8.24 28.27
CA GLU A 61 -0.84 -7.30 28.91
C GLU A 61 -0.65 -6.00 28.11
N LEU A 62 -0.51 -6.11 26.77
CA LEU A 62 -0.42 -4.93 25.90
C LEU A 62 -1.70 -4.10 25.95
N ARG A 63 -2.87 -4.73 25.99
CA ARG A 63 -4.16 -4.03 26.08
C ARG A 63 -4.29 -3.30 27.42
N ASP A 64 -3.98 -3.96 28.53
CA ASP A 64 -4.01 -3.34 29.86
C ASP A 64 -3.06 -2.15 29.94
N ASN A 65 -1.86 -2.29 29.37
CA ASN A 65 -0.88 -1.20 29.29
C ASN A 65 -1.37 -0.05 28.41
N PHE A 66 -2.10 -0.34 27.32
CA PHE A 66 -2.73 0.69 26.50
C PHE A 66 -3.83 1.43 27.26
N GLU A 67 -4.65 0.71 28.04
CA GLU A 67 -5.76 1.30 28.80
C GLU A 67 -5.28 2.25 29.90
N LYS A 68 -4.12 1.95 30.50
CA LYS A 68 -3.44 2.81 31.49
C LYS A 68 -2.87 4.12 30.92
N LEU A 69 -2.80 4.27 29.60
CA LEU A 69 -2.31 5.52 28.99
C LEU A 69 -3.30 6.67 29.16
N THR A 70 -2.75 7.88 29.23
CA THR A 70 -3.55 9.11 29.16
C THR A 70 -4.20 9.26 27.78
N ASP A 71 -5.28 10.03 27.70
CA ASP A 71 -5.97 10.27 26.44
C ASP A 71 -5.08 10.96 25.40
N GLY A 72 -4.19 11.86 25.84
CA GLY A 72 -3.20 12.51 24.97
C GLY A 72 -2.22 11.50 24.34
N GLN A 73 -1.71 10.55 25.13
CA GLN A 73 -0.83 9.50 24.63
C GLN A 73 -1.57 8.53 23.69
N LYS A 74 -2.81 8.15 24.03
CA LYS A 74 -3.65 7.32 23.17
C LYS A 74 -3.88 8.01 21.83
N LYS A 75 -4.17 9.31 21.84
CA LYS A 75 -4.37 10.11 20.62
C LYS A 75 -3.11 10.14 19.75
N ASP A 76 -1.95 10.47 20.32
CA ASP A 76 -0.68 10.50 19.57
C ASP A 76 -0.34 9.14 18.92
N LEU A 77 -0.59 8.03 19.63
CA LEU A 77 -0.40 6.69 19.08
C LEU A 77 -1.35 6.38 17.91
N TRP A 78 -2.60 6.84 18.00
CA TRP A 78 -3.56 6.74 16.90
C TRP A 78 -3.15 7.59 15.72
N ASP A 79 -2.77 8.85 15.94
CA ASP A 79 -2.30 9.77 14.88
C ASP A 79 -1.10 9.19 14.12
N LYS A 80 -0.11 8.64 14.85
CA LYS A 80 1.04 7.94 14.25
C LYS A 80 0.62 6.69 13.46
N HIS A 81 -0.36 5.95 13.95
CA HIS A 81 -0.90 4.79 13.24
C HIS A 81 -1.58 5.20 11.93
N VAL A 82 -2.42 6.24 11.98
CA VAL A 82 -3.08 6.86 10.83
C VAL A 82 -2.05 7.31 9.79
N GLU A 83 -1.05 8.06 10.23
CA GLU A 83 -0.01 8.60 9.34
C GLU A 83 0.76 7.48 8.63
N LYS A 84 1.13 6.43 9.36
CA LYS A 84 1.80 5.26 8.79
C LYS A 84 0.93 4.55 7.75
N MET A 85 -0.37 4.38 8.02
CA MET A 85 -1.31 3.81 7.06
C MET A 85 -1.44 4.69 5.81
N ASN A 86 -1.60 6.00 5.99
CA ASN A 86 -1.65 6.99 4.91
C ASN A 86 -0.42 6.90 4.01
N ASN A 87 0.77 6.89 4.60
CA ASN A 87 2.04 6.82 3.87
C ASN A 87 2.18 5.51 3.09
N ARG A 88 1.73 4.38 3.65
CA ARG A 88 1.72 3.08 2.93
C ARG A 88 0.78 3.11 1.74
N MET A 89 -0.43 3.67 1.90
CA MET A 89 -1.43 3.75 0.84
C MET A 89 -0.96 4.68 -0.28
N LYS A 90 -0.40 5.85 0.06
CA LYS A 90 0.22 6.78 -0.90
C LYS A 90 1.30 6.10 -1.73
N LYS A 91 2.23 5.37 -1.10
CA LYS A 91 3.29 4.63 -1.81
C LYS A 91 2.74 3.63 -2.83
N LYS A 92 1.72 2.86 -2.45
CA LYS A 92 1.07 1.90 -3.36
C LYS A 92 0.37 2.60 -4.52
N LEU A 93 -0.28 3.73 -4.25
CA LEU A 93 -0.94 4.53 -5.28
C LEU A 93 0.08 5.13 -6.25
N HIS A 94 1.19 5.69 -5.75
CA HIS A 94 2.30 6.16 -6.59
C HIS A 94 2.89 5.05 -7.44
N LYS A 95 3.09 3.85 -6.88
CA LYS A 95 3.56 2.69 -7.62
C LYS A 95 2.60 2.31 -8.75
N PHE A 96 1.30 2.27 -8.45
CA PHE A 96 0.26 2.05 -9.47
C PHE A 96 0.37 3.09 -10.58
N TYR A 97 0.43 4.38 -10.24
CA TYR A 97 0.58 5.44 -11.24
C TYR A 97 1.86 5.30 -12.05
N ALA A 98 2.99 4.95 -11.45
CA ALA A 98 4.24 4.73 -12.19
C ALA A 98 4.14 3.57 -13.19
N GLU A 99 3.45 2.49 -12.82
CA GLU A 99 3.23 1.32 -13.68
C GLU A 99 2.18 1.56 -14.77
N THR A 100 1.18 2.40 -14.52
CA THR A 100 0.08 2.67 -15.46
C THR A 100 0.29 3.91 -16.32
N ASN A 101 0.98 4.94 -15.82
CA ASN A 101 1.35 6.13 -16.59
C ASN A 101 2.64 5.88 -17.35
N GLN A 102 2.59 4.93 -18.29
CA GLN A 102 3.53 4.85 -19.40
C GLN A 102 3.12 5.87 -20.49
N ARG A 103 2.84 7.13 -20.08
CA ARG A 103 2.04 8.07 -20.89
C ARG A 103 2.82 9.18 -21.58
N PHE A 104 4.13 9.17 -21.45
CA PHE A 104 4.99 9.82 -22.41
C PHE A 104 5.92 8.76 -22.93
N GLU A 105 5.60 8.22 -24.12
CA GLU A 105 6.66 7.73 -24.98
C GLU A 105 7.76 8.80 -24.93
N LYS A 106 8.96 8.37 -24.54
CA LYS A 106 10.14 9.23 -24.57
C LYS A 106 10.15 9.82 -25.99
N GLN A 107 9.85 11.11 -26.13
CA GLN A 107 10.10 11.78 -27.39
C GLN A 107 11.54 11.44 -27.75
N ALA A 108 11.76 10.99 -28.99
CA ALA A 108 13.08 10.60 -29.47
C ALA A 108 14.10 11.74 -29.31
N GLU A 109 13.62 12.99 -29.24
CA GLU A 109 14.43 14.15 -28.91
C GLU A 109 13.90 14.93 -27.70
N PRO A 110 14.75 15.28 -26.72
CA PRO A 110 14.39 16.19 -25.66
C PRO A 110 14.14 17.60 -26.25
N ILE A 111 12.92 18.13 -26.11
CA ILE A 111 12.66 19.54 -26.42
C ILE A 111 13.41 20.40 -25.40
N LYS A 112 14.50 21.02 -25.84
CA LYS A 112 15.55 21.60 -24.97
C LYS A 112 15.17 22.91 -24.25
N THR A 113 14.01 23.52 -24.53
CA THR A 113 13.61 24.84 -23.97
C THR A 113 12.10 25.00 -23.87
N LEU A 114 11.60 25.68 -22.83
CA LEU A 114 10.18 25.99 -22.60
C LEU A 114 9.52 26.69 -23.80
N ALA A 115 10.22 27.63 -24.45
CA ALA A 115 9.70 28.33 -25.62
C ALA A 115 9.41 27.38 -26.80
N LYS A 116 10.25 26.37 -27.03
CA LYS A 116 10.04 25.35 -28.06
C LYS A 116 8.86 24.43 -27.73
N VAL A 117 8.66 24.08 -26.45
CA VAL A 117 7.48 23.31 -26.01
C VAL A 117 6.21 24.12 -26.29
N ASN A 118 6.18 25.39 -25.90
CA ASN A 118 5.03 26.25 -26.11
C ASN A 118 4.69 26.41 -27.60
N LYS A 119 5.70 26.61 -28.45
CA LYS A 119 5.53 26.68 -29.90
C LYS A 119 4.99 25.37 -30.47
N PHE A 120 5.59 24.24 -30.12
CA PHE A 120 5.12 22.92 -30.54
C PHE A 120 3.66 22.66 -30.13
N VAL A 121 3.31 22.95 -28.87
CA VAL A 121 1.94 22.78 -28.38
C VAL A 121 0.96 23.68 -29.14
N ALA A 122 1.33 24.94 -29.40
CA ALA A 122 0.48 25.87 -30.16
C ALA A 122 0.24 25.41 -31.60
N GLU A 123 1.29 25.00 -32.32
CA GLU A 123 1.21 24.51 -33.70
C GLU A 123 0.39 23.21 -33.78
N THR A 124 0.67 22.24 -32.90
CA THR A 124 -0.07 20.97 -32.87
C THR A 124 -1.55 21.19 -32.52
N ALA A 125 -1.86 22.12 -31.61
CA ALA A 125 -3.24 22.47 -31.27
C ALA A 125 -3.96 23.16 -32.43
N GLN A 126 -3.27 24.00 -33.21
CA GLN A 126 -3.83 24.61 -34.40
C GLN A 126 -4.14 23.56 -35.48
N GLN A 127 -3.20 22.65 -35.76
CA GLN A 127 -3.40 21.53 -36.68
C GLN A 127 -4.60 20.67 -36.27
N TRP A 128 -4.69 20.33 -34.98
CA TRP A 128 -5.84 19.60 -34.45
C TRP A 128 -7.17 20.32 -34.69
N ARG A 129 -7.23 21.65 -34.54
CA ARG A 129 -8.46 22.41 -34.81
C ARG A 129 -8.89 22.35 -36.28
N GLN A 130 -7.92 22.27 -37.20
CA GLN A 130 -8.16 22.21 -38.64
C GLN A 130 -8.55 20.80 -39.13
N MET A 131 -8.26 19.74 -38.35
CA MET A 131 -8.67 18.38 -38.68
C MET A 131 -10.20 18.20 -38.61
N THR A 132 -10.72 17.43 -39.56
CA THR A 132 -12.10 16.92 -39.58
C THR A 132 -12.32 15.87 -38.49
N ASP A 133 -13.58 15.57 -38.19
CA ASP A 133 -13.92 14.54 -37.20
C ASP A 133 -13.43 13.15 -37.63
N ALA A 134 -13.42 12.86 -38.94
CA ALA A 134 -12.90 11.61 -39.48
C ALA A 134 -11.39 11.47 -39.25
N GLU A 135 -10.62 12.55 -39.37
CA GLU A 135 -9.17 12.58 -39.14
C GLU A 135 -8.82 12.51 -37.64
N LYS A 136 -9.66 13.09 -36.77
CA LYS A 136 -9.50 13.03 -35.31
C LYS A 136 -9.86 11.66 -34.74
N ARG A 137 -10.78 10.94 -35.39
CA ARG A 137 -11.34 9.67 -34.94
C ARG A 137 -10.31 8.67 -34.39
N PRO A 138 -9.21 8.32 -35.11
CA PRO A 138 -8.23 7.36 -34.58
C PRO A 138 -7.57 7.82 -33.27
N TYR A 139 -7.35 9.12 -33.07
CA TYR A 139 -6.76 9.65 -31.84
C TYR A 139 -7.76 9.64 -30.69
N VAL A 140 -9.02 10.00 -30.96
CA VAL A 140 -10.11 9.95 -29.98
C VAL A 140 -10.35 8.51 -29.53
N ASP A 141 -10.46 7.58 -30.48
CA ASP A 141 -10.64 6.15 -30.22
C ASP A 141 -9.47 5.61 -29.38
N GLN A 142 -8.23 5.93 -29.75
CA GLN A 142 -7.06 5.52 -28.97
C GLN A 142 -7.05 6.08 -27.54
N VAL A 143 -7.49 7.32 -27.34
CA VAL A 143 -7.62 7.92 -26.00
C VAL A 143 -8.72 7.24 -25.21
N GLN A 144 -9.86 6.93 -25.84
CA GLN A 144 -10.96 6.20 -25.21
C GLN A 144 -10.52 4.80 -24.78
N ASP A 145 -9.84 4.05 -25.63
CA ASP A 145 -9.32 2.72 -25.32
C ASP A 145 -8.33 2.76 -24.16
N LYS A 146 -7.35 3.68 -24.21
CA LYS A 146 -6.37 3.86 -23.11
C LYS A 146 -7.07 4.29 -21.81
N SER A 147 -8.10 5.13 -21.90
CA SER A 147 -8.89 5.55 -20.74
C SER A 147 -9.69 4.39 -20.15
N ALA A 148 -10.35 3.58 -20.98
CA ALA A 148 -11.10 2.40 -20.56
C ALA A 148 -10.18 1.38 -19.90
N ALA A 149 -9.01 1.10 -20.50
CA ALA A 149 -8.00 0.22 -19.94
C ALA A 149 -7.47 0.73 -18.58
N TYR A 150 -7.23 2.03 -18.46
CA TYR A 150 -6.82 2.65 -17.20
C TYR A 150 -7.91 2.54 -16.12
N HIS A 151 -9.17 2.83 -16.46
CA HIS A 151 -10.29 2.69 -15.53
C HIS A 151 -10.47 1.25 -15.06
N LYS A 152 -10.33 0.26 -15.95
CA LYS A 152 -10.34 -1.15 -15.59
C LYS A 152 -9.23 -1.49 -14.60
N LYS A 153 -7.97 -1.12 -14.90
CA LYS A 153 -6.83 -1.34 -13.99
C LYS A 153 -7.01 -0.65 -12.64
N MET A 154 -7.57 0.56 -12.63
CA MET A 154 -7.86 1.29 -11.40
C MET A 154 -8.96 0.59 -10.57
N ALA A 155 -9.99 0.06 -11.20
CA ALA A 155 -11.03 -0.71 -10.53
C ALA A 155 -10.46 -2.00 -9.90
N GLU A 156 -9.66 -2.76 -10.65
CA GLU A 156 -8.96 -3.95 -10.16
C GLU A 156 -8.04 -3.62 -8.98
N TRP A 157 -7.29 -2.52 -9.06
CA TRP A 157 -6.44 -2.05 -7.97
C TRP A 157 -7.27 -1.69 -6.72
N LYS A 158 -8.37 -0.95 -6.89
CA LYS A 158 -9.27 -0.60 -5.78
C LYS A 158 -9.88 -1.85 -5.14
N GLN A 159 -10.25 -2.85 -5.94
CA GLN A 159 -10.77 -4.12 -5.44
C GLN A 159 -9.70 -4.90 -4.66
N LYS A 160 -8.50 -5.04 -5.22
CA LYS A 160 -7.35 -5.72 -4.61
C LYS A 160 -6.97 -5.12 -3.25
N TYR A 161 -7.09 -3.80 -3.11
CA TYR A 161 -6.78 -3.09 -1.87
C TYR A 161 -8.03 -2.61 -1.11
N SER A 162 -9.21 -3.16 -1.40
CA SER A 162 -10.50 -2.72 -0.85
C SER A 162 -10.50 -2.61 0.67
N ASN A 163 -10.04 -3.66 1.38
CA ASN A 163 -9.95 -3.66 2.84
C ASN A 163 -8.99 -2.59 3.39
N GLU A 164 -7.86 -2.36 2.71
CA GLU A 164 -6.89 -1.34 3.12
C GLU A 164 -7.37 0.08 2.81
N ILE A 165 -8.07 0.27 1.69
CA ILE A 165 -8.69 1.54 1.30
C ILE A 165 -9.86 1.87 2.24
N TRP A 166 -10.66 0.88 2.60
CA TRP A 166 -11.74 1.05 3.57
C TRP A 166 -11.18 1.46 4.93
N ALA A 167 -10.18 0.72 5.44
CA ALA A 167 -9.51 1.09 6.69
C ALA A 167 -8.83 2.47 6.59
N TRP A 168 -8.28 2.84 5.43
CA TRP A 168 -7.73 4.17 5.20
C TRP A 168 -8.78 5.28 5.24
N LYS A 169 -9.99 5.02 4.71
CA LYS A 169 -11.10 5.98 4.71
C LYS A 169 -11.72 6.15 6.10
N GLU A 170 -11.97 5.07 6.82
CA GLU A 170 -12.49 5.15 8.19
C GLU A 170 -11.56 5.95 9.11
N VAL A 171 -10.26 5.69 8.99
CA VAL A 171 -9.24 6.36 9.78
C VAL A 171 -9.08 7.85 9.41
N LYS A 172 -9.51 8.27 8.21
CA LYS A 172 -9.53 9.69 7.81
C LYS A 172 -10.79 10.42 8.28
N ALA A 173 -11.85 9.68 8.62
CA ALA A 173 -13.16 10.22 9.01
C ALA A 173 -13.35 10.28 10.54
N ALA A 174 -12.51 9.59 11.31
CA ALA A 174 -12.41 9.65 12.77
C ALA A 174 -11.48 10.79 13.22
#